data_AF-A0A4Q4YMY5-F1
#
_entry.id   AF-A0A4Q4YMY5-F1
#
_cell.length_a   1.000
_cell.length_b   1.000
_cell.length_c   1.000
_cell.angle_alpha   90.00
_cell.angle_beta   90.00
_cell.angle_gamma   90.00
#
_symmetry.space_group_name_H-M   'P 1'
#
loop_
_entity.id
_entity.type
_entity.pdbx_description
1 polymer ?
#
loop_
_entity_poly.entity_id
_entity_poly.type
_entity_poly.pdbx_seq_one_letter_code
_entity_poly.pdbx_strand_id
1 'polypeptide(L)'
;MTSESTSAAITSPPTSPPAKRVKTTDTATATTTESSPATTAATTTMASTENTGSNNGTTATVPVPKLDQSPPLLVKKLSEKARLPTRGSAFAAGYDLYAGKATTVPARGKVLVDTDISIAVPAGTYGRIAPRSGLAAKHFIDTGAGVIDADYRGPVKVLLFNHSDADFAVAEGDRVAQLVVERIYTPEVVEVAELEESVRGAGGFGSTGTN
;
A
#
# COMPACT_ATOMS: atom_id res chain seq x y z
N MET A 1 7.34 -25.89 40.02
CA MET A 1 7.99 -25.37 38.81
C MET A 1 6.97 -24.51 38.08
N THR A 2 7.00 -23.21 38.33
CA THR A 2 6.12 -22.20 37.74
C THR A 2 6.78 -21.65 36.48
N SER A 3 6.17 -21.86 35.31
CA SER A 3 6.64 -21.30 34.05
C SER A 3 5.92 -19.97 33.79
N GLU A 4 6.64 -18.87 33.92
CA GLU A 4 6.18 -17.54 33.49
C GLU A 4 6.24 -17.43 31.97
N SER A 5 5.11 -17.09 31.35
CA SER A 5 4.98 -16.71 29.95
C SER A 5 5.21 -15.20 29.85
N THR A 6 6.32 -14.79 29.23
CA THR A 6 6.63 -13.39 28.94
C THR A 6 5.90 -12.96 27.66
N SER A 7 4.84 -12.18 27.84
CA SER A 7 4.12 -11.50 26.76
C SER A 7 4.93 -10.29 26.28
N ALA A 8 5.39 -10.32 25.02
CA ALA A 8 6.07 -9.18 24.40
C ALA A 8 5.06 -8.06 24.11
N ALA A 9 5.25 -6.91 24.77
CA ALA A 9 4.42 -5.73 24.58
C ALA A 9 4.64 -5.14 23.17
N ILE A 10 3.57 -5.08 22.38
CA ILE A 10 3.52 -4.38 21.10
C ILE A 10 3.44 -2.89 21.42
N THR A 11 4.49 -2.13 21.12
CA THR A 11 4.53 -0.67 21.27
C THR A 11 3.54 -0.02 20.30
N SER A 12 2.52 0.64 20.84
CA SER A 12 1.53 1.39 20.07
C SER A 12 2.14 2.65 19.43
N PRO A 13 1.77 2.99 18.18
CA PRO A 13 2.24 4.21 17.53
C PRO A 13 1.69 5.47 18.22
N PRO A 14 2.38 6.62 18.09
CA PRO A 14 1.99 7.88 18.73
C PRO A 14 0.60 8.33 18.26
N THR A 15 -0.26 8.69 19.22
CA THR A 15 -1.69 9.04 19.03
C THR A 15 -1.95 10.52 18.78
N SER A 16 -0.91 11.34 18.57
CA SER A 16 -1.06 12.80 18.47
C SER A 16 -0.84 13.29 17.04
N PRO A 17 -1.77 14.09 16.47
CA PRO A 17 -1.58 14.73 15.18
C PRO A 17 -0.34 15.65 15.20
N PRO A 18 0.40 15.79 14.09
CA PRO A 18 1.51 16.74 13.99
C PRO A 18 0.99 18.18 14.18
N ALA A 19 1.80 19.02 14.83
CA ALA A 19 1.47 20.41 15.12
C ALA A 19 1.27 21.24 13.84
N LYS A 20 0.29 22.16 13.84
CA LYS A 20 0.07 23.10 12.73
C LYS A 20 1.27 24.04 12.57
N ARG A 21 1.76 24.17 11.33
CA ARG A 21 2.94 24.97 10.95
C ARG A 21 2.75 26.46 11.29
N VAL A 22 3.62 27.00 12.14
CA VAL A 22 3.82 28.44 12.34
C VAL A 22 4.80 28.94 11.27
N LYS A 23 4.48 30.06 10.63
CA LYS A 23 5.31 30.68 9.58
C LYS A 23 6.33 31.62 10.24
N THR A 24 7.58 31.19 10.34
CA THR A 24 8.72 32.04 10.71
C THR A 24 9.62 32.20 9.49
N THR A 25 9.76 33.45 9.05
CA THR A 25 10.79 33.94 8.14
C THR A 25 12.13 33.92 8.84
N ASP A 26 13.19 33.40 8.24
CA ASP A 26 14.53 33.89 8.53
C ASP A 26 15.55 33.67 7.41
N THR A 27 16.53 34.56 7.45
CA THR A 27 17.53 34.90 6.43
C THR A 27 18.76 33.99 6.55
N ALA A 28 19.40 33.69 5.42
CA ALA A 28 20.56 32.80 5.26
C ALA A 28 21.85 33.24 5.98
N THR A 29 22.76 32.28 6.26
CA THR A 29 24.21 32.29 5.89
C THR A 29 24.86 30.93 6.21
N ALA A 30 25.67 30.41 5.27
CA ALA A 30 26.42 29.14 5.28
C ALA A 30 27.83 29.26 5.90
N THR A 31 28.50 28.14 6.24
CA THR A 31 29.93 27.82 5.97
C THR A 31 30.26 26.33 6.30
N THR A 32 31.21 25.78 5.52
CA THR A 32 31.84 24.44 5.33
C THR A 32 32.50 23.76 6.57
N THR A 33 32.97 22.49 6.62
CA THR A 33 34.06 21.81 5.83
C THR A 33 34.25 20.31 6.26
N GLU A 34 34.61 19.40 5.32
CA GLU A 34 35.59 18.26 5.29
C GLU A 34 35.70 17.21 6.44
N SER A 35 36.12 15.91 6.33
CA SER A 35 36.88 15.06 5.37
C SER A 35 36.84 13.55 5.78
N SER A 36 37.09 12.61 4.86
CA SER A 36 37.35 11.14 5.05
C SER A 36 38.83 10.84 5.46
N PRO A 37 39.42 9.59 5.54
CA PRO A 37 39.36 8.44 4.57
C PRO A 37 39.61 6.96 5.05
N ALA A 38 39.47 6.01 4.09
CA ALA A 38 40.27 4.77 3.83
C ALA A 38 40.27 3.57 4.83
N THR A 39 40.51 2.27 4.54
CA THR A 39 40.66 1.36 3.37
C THR A 39 41.00 -0.04 3.97
N THR A 40 40.52 -1.19 3.46
CA THR A 40 41.31 -2.46 3.44
C THR A 40 40.78 -3.49 2.44
N ALA A 41 41.70 -4.19 1.76
CA ALA A 41 41.51 -5.19 0.72
C ALA A 41 41.58 -6.64 1.23
N ALA A 42 41.06 -7.61 0.46
CA ALA A 42 41.52 -8.99 0.47
C ALA A 42 41.23 -9.69 -0.88
N THR A 43 42.28 -10.34 -1.41
CA THR A 43 42.32 -11.18 -2.62
C THR A 43 42.38 -12.65 -2.20
N THR A 44 41.61 -13.55 -2.83
CA THR A 44 41.89 -14.99 -2.86
C THR A 44 41.51 -15.60 -4.21
N THR A 45 42.22 -16.66 -4.55
CA THR A 45 42.67 -17.10 -5.87
C THR A 45 42.22 -18.55 -6.11
N MET A 46 41.77 -18.84 -7.34
CA MET A 46 41.89 -20.08 -8.14
C MET A 46 41.05 -21.36 -7.92
N ALA A 47 40.71 -21.90 -9.11
CA ALA A 47 40.70 -23.31 -9.56
C ALA A 47 39.40 -24.14 -9.54
N SER A 48 38.81 -24.18 -10.73
CA SER A 48 38.25 -25.32 -11.51
C SER A 48 38.28 -26.75 -10.96
N THR A 49 37.14 -27.45 -11.10
CA THR A 49 37.07 -28.86 -11.55
C THR A 49 35.78 -29.08 -12.37
N GLU A 50 35.91 -29.91 -13.41
CA GLU A 50 34.94 -30.24 -14.45
C GLU A 50 33.84 -31.24 -14.04
N ASN A 51 32.67 -31.03 -14.66
CA ASN A 51 31.77 -31.99 -15.31
C ASN A 51 31.46 -33.37 -14.68
N THR A 52 30.16 -33.64 -14.43
CA THR A 52 29.47 -34.85 -14.94
C THR A 52 27.95 -34.67 -14.79
N GLY A 53 27.23 -34.88 -15.90
CA GLY A 53 25.78 -34.76 -15.95
C GLY A 53 25.06 -35.89 -15.23
N SER A 54 23.91 -35.56 -14.65
CA SER A 54 22.80 -36.49 -14.49
C SER A 54 21.50 -35.69 -14.59
N ASN A 55 20.85 -35.82 -15.75
CA ASN A 55 19.51 -35.30 -16.01
C ASN A 55 18.53 -36.11 -15.16
N ASN A 56 18.01 -35.50 -14.10
CA ASN A 56 16.76 -35.94 -13.50
C ASN A 56 15.75 -34.80 -13.58
N GLY A 57 14.77 -34.98 -14.47
CA GLY A 57 13.59 -34.15 -14.61
C GLY A 57 12.78 -34.16 -13.32
N THR A 58 13.20 -33.34 -12.38
CA THR A 58 12.40 -32.97 -11.22
C THR A 58 11.65 -31.73 -11.65
N THR A 59 10.32 -31.81 -11.76
CA THR A 59 9.46 -30.62 -11.79
C THR A 59 9.82 -29.80 -10.56
N ALA A 60 10.68 -28.80 -10.76
CA ALA A 60 11.11 -27.90 -9.72
C ALA A 60 9.89 -27.12 -9.28
N THR A 61 9.30 -27.54 -8.17
CA THR A 61 8.41 -26.70 -7.38
C THR A 61 9.24 -25.48 -6.99
N VAL A 62 9.08 -24.38 -7.72
CA VAL A 62 9.69 -23.10 -7.38
C VAL A 62 9.31 -22.83 -5.93
N PRO A 63 10.27 -22.80 -4.99
CA PRO A 63 9.96 -22.55 -3.60
C PRO A 63 9.35 -21.16 -3.51
N VAL A 64 8.07 -21.08 -3.14
CA VAL A 64 7.46 -19.80 -2.78
C VAL A 64 8.25 -19.30 -1.57
N PRO A 65 8.97 -18.17 -1.66
CA PRO A 65 9.71 -17.66 -0.53
C PRO A 65 8.73 -17.44 0.62
N LYS A 66 8.96 -18.12 1.74
CA LYS A 66 8.27 -17.81 2.99
C LYS A 66 8.73 -16.43 3.40
N LEU A 67 7.94 -15.40 3.07
CA LEU A 67 8.15 -14.08 3.66
C LEU A 67 8.07 -14.25 5.18
N ASP A 68 9.05 -13.71 5.89
CA ASP A 68 8.92 -13.44 7.32
C ASP A 68 7.57 -12.78 7.56
N GLN A 69 6.79 -13.30 8.51
CA GLN A 69 5.36 -13.00 8.63
C GLN A 69 5.16 -11.49 8.68
N SER A 70 4.54 -10.94 7.63
CA SER A 70 4.20 -9.53 7.60
C SER A 70 3.21 -9.24 8.72
N PRO A 71 3.30 -8.06 9.38
CA PRO A 71 2.38 -7.68 10.44
C PRO A 71 0.92 -7.77 9.97
N PRO A 72 -0.01 -8.16 10.87
CA PRO A 72 -1.41 -8.38 10.49
C PRO A 72 -2.12 -7.06 10.14
N LEU A 73 -3.08 -7.14 9.22
CA LEU A 73 -4.09 -6.10 9.04
C LEU A 73 -5.13 -6.23 10.14
N LEU A 74 -5.25 -5.22 11.01
CA LEU A 74 -6.24 -5.24 12.09
C LEU A 74 -7.56 -4.66 11.58
N VAL A 75 -8.67 -5.34 11.88
CA VAL A 75 -10.01 -4.95 11.43
C VAL A 75 -10.98 -5.01 12.59
N LYS A 76 -11.72 -3.93 12.83
CA LYS A 76 -12.83 -3.85 13.78
C LYS A 76 -14.13 -3.74 13.00
N LYS A 77 -15.07 -4.67 13.23
CA LYS A 77 -16.44 -4.53 12.75
C LYS A 77 -17.20 -3.47 13.57
N LEU A 78 -17.94 -2.61 12.89
CA LEU A 78 -18.76 -1.55 13.48
C LEU A 78 -20.25 -1.93 13.50
N SER A 79 -20.64 -2.98 12.77
CA SER A 79 -21.98 -3.56 12.75
C SER A 79 -21.91 -5.09 12.61
N GLU A 80 -23.01 -5.78 12.89
CA GLU A 80 -23.13 -7.24 12.70
C GLU A 80 -23.10 -7.63 11.21
N LYS A 81 -23.51 -6.72 10.33
CA LYS A 81 -23.56 -6.89 8.88
C LYS A 81 -22.19 -6.75 8.22
N ALA A 82 -21.25 -6.10 8.91
CA ALA A 82 -19.90 -5.92 8.43
C ALA A 82 -19.23 -7.27 8.12
N ARG A 83 -18.55 -7.34 6.96
CA ARG A 83 -17.77 -8.51 6.55
C ARG A 83 -16.28 -8.21 6.64
N LEU A 84 -15.52 -9.19 7.12
CA LEU A 84 -14.06 -9.06 7.12
C LEU A 84 -13.56 -9.07 5.68
N PRO A 85 -12.59 -8.20 5.32
CA PRO A 85 -11.98 -8.22 4.00
C PRO A 85 -11.37 -9.60 3.70
N THR A 86 -11.52 -10.07 2.46
CA THR A 86 -10.98 -11.39 2.06
C THR A 86 -10.12 -11.27 0.82
N ARG A 87 -9.18 -12.19 0.62
CA ARG A 87 -8.41 -12.26 -0.62
C ARG A 87 -9.05 -13.24 -1.58
N GLY A 88 -9.16 -12.85 -2.85
CA GLY A 88 -9.71 -13.71 -3.90
C GLY A 88 -8.80 -14.85 -4.35
N SER A 89 -7.50 -14.79 -4.06
CA SER A 89 -6.53 -15.85 -4.36
C SER A 89 -5.30 -15.77 -3.45
N ALA A 90 -4.41 -16.77 -3.53
CA ALA A 90 -3.19 -16.85 -2.72
C ALA A 90 -2.22 -15.67 -2.96
N PHE A 91 -2.27 -15.06 -4.14
CA PHE A 91 -1.40 -13.95 -4.54
C PHE A 91 -2.18 -12.69 -4.90
N ALA A 92 -3.46 -12.61 -4.52
CA ALA A 92 -4.25 -11.40 -4.69
C ALA A 92 -3.57 -10.24 -3.93
N ALA A 93 -3.35 -9.14 -4.64
CA ALA A 93 -2.73 -7.93 -4.10
C ALA A 93 -3.64 -7.23 -3.08
N GLY A 94 -4.95 -7.25 -3.33
CA GLY A 94 -5.94 -6.58 -2.49
C GLY A 94 -6.86 -7.53 -1.72
N TYR A 95 -7.45 -6.99 -0.66
CA TYR A 95 -8.53 -7.59 0.10
C TYR A 95 -9.86 -7.01 -0.39
N ASP A 96 -10.77 -7.84 -0.91
CA ASP A 96 -12.11 -7.43 -1.29
C ASP A 96 -12.82 -6.75 -0.10
N LEU A 97 -13.35 -5.53 -0.34
CA LEU A 97 -14.16 -4.76 0.59
C LEU A 97 -15.63 -4.93 0.26
N TYR A 98 -16.45 -5.07 1.30
CA TYR A 98 -17.87 -5.40 1.19
C TYR A 98 -18.74 -4.20 1.55
N ALA A 99 -19.84 -4.01 0.83
CA ALA A 99 -20.86 -3.04 1.21
C ALA A 99 -21.58 -3.48 2.49
N GLY A 100 -21.66 -2.61 3.50
CA GLY A 100 -22.39 -2.84 4.75
C GLY A 100 -23.91 -2.65 4.62
N LYS A 101 -24.36 -1.98 3.55
CA LYS A 101 -25.77 -1.75 3.26
C LYS A 101 -26.02 -1.60 1.75
N ALA A 102 -27.25 -1.84 1.33
CA ALA A 102 -27.66 -1.63 -0.05
C ALA A 102 -27.66 -0.13 -0.41
N THR A 103 -27.26 0.18 -1.65
CA THR A 103 -27.29 1.54 -2.20
C THR A 103 -27.31 1.50 -3.73
N THR A 104 -27.47 2.67 -4.36
CA THR A 104 -27.40 2.83 -5.81
C THR A 104 -26.33 3.84 -6.13
N VAL A 105 -25.42 3.51 -7.06
CA VAL A 105 -24.51 4.48 -7.67
C VAL A 105 -25.23 5.08 -8.89
N PRO A 106 -25.67 6.35 -8.84
CA PRO A 106 -26.44 6.92 -9.94
C PRO A 106 -25.63 6.95 -11.24
N ALA A 107 -26.29 6.79 -12.39
CA ALA A 107 -25.70 7.01 -13.71
C ALA A 107 -24.98 8.36 -13.76
N ARG A 108 -23.76 8.39 -14.32
CA ARG A 108 -22.89 9.58 -14.35
C ARG A 108 -22.66 10.24 -12.98
N GLY A 109 -22.85 9.49 -11.90
CA GLY A 109 -22.85 9.97 -10.54
C GLY A 109 -21.79 9.33 -9.65
N LYS A 110 -21.94 9.55 -8.36
CA LYS A 110 -21.07 8.98 -7.33
C LYS A 110 -21.83 8.69 -6.06
N VAL A 111 -21.38 7.68 -5.31
CA VAL A 111 -21.92 7.38 -3.98
C VAL A 111 -20.80 6.97 -3.04
N LEU A 112 -20.99 7.26 -1.76
CA LEU A 112 -20.09 6.82 -0.70
C LEU A 112 -20.70 5.57 -0.05
N VAL A 113 -20.12 4.40 -0.35
CA VAL A 113 -20.58 3.10 0.14
C VAL A 113 -19.96 2.85 1.52
N ASP A 114 -20.81 2.56 2.51
CA ASP A 114 -20.38 2.15 3.85
C ASP A 114 -19.87 0.71 3.83
N THR A 115 -18.78 0.43 4.54
CA THR A 115 -18.26 -0.95 4.72
C THR A 115 -18.47 -1.51 6.12
N ASP A 116 -18.88 -0.65 7.06
CA ASP A 116 -19.04 -0.94 8.50
C ASP A 116 -17.81 -1.57 9.16
N ILE A 117 -16.60 -1.26 8.67
CA ILE A 117 -15.36 -1.64 9.32
C ILE A 117 -14.49 -0.42 9.62
N SER A 118 -13.67 -0.52 10.65
CA SER A 118 -12.48 0.30 10.87
C SER A 118 -11.25 -0.59 10.72
N ILE A 119 -10.13 -0.01 10.27
CA ILE A 119 -8.89 -0.75 10.06
C ILE A 119 -7.71 -0.08 10.77
N ALA A 120 -6.66 -0.85 11.00
CA ALA A 120 -5.31 -0.34 11.24
C ALA A 120 -4.36 -1.13 10.33
N VAL A 121 -3.76 -0.43 9.37
CA VAL A 121 -2.73 -1.00 8.49
C VAL A 121 -1.37 -0.98 9.19
N PRO A 122 -0.41 -1.84 8.78
CA PRO A 122 0.94 -1.81 9.31
C PRO A 122 1.64 -0.44 9.17
N ALA A 123 2.54 -0.11 10.10
CA ALA A 123 3.40 1.06 9.98
C ALA A 123 4.26 1.00 8.71
N GLY A 124 4.53 2.16 8.10
CA GLY A 124 5.22 2.25 6.80
C GLY A 124 4.37 1.84 5.60
N THR A 125 3.05 1.73 5.79
CA THR A 125 2.08 1.45 4.72
C THR A 125 0.88 2.38 4.81
N TYR A 126 0.09 2.43 3.74
CA TYR A 126 -1.27 2.98 3.77
C TYR A 126 -2.23 1.99 3.11
N GLY A 127 -3.52 2.17 3.34
CA GLY A 127 -4.56 1.40 2.66
C GLY A 127 -5.04 2.11 1.40
N ARG A 128 -4.74 1.57 0.21
CA ARG A 128 -5.34 2.05 -1.03
C ARG A 128 -6.64 1.33 -1.35
N ILE A 129 -7.74 2.06 -1.47
CA ILE A 129 -8.96 1.56 -2.09
C ILE A 129 -8.77 1.59 -3.61
N ALA A 130 -8.80 0.40 -4.22
CA ALA A 130 -8.59 0.20 -5.64
C ALA A 130 -9.85 -0.38 -6.31
N PRO A 131 -10.07 -0.11 -7.60
CA PRO A 131 -11.23 -0.62 -8.31
C PRO A 131 -11.10 -2.12 -8.54
N ARG A 132 -12.25 -2.81 -8.63
CA ARG A 132 -12.30 -4.22 -9.05
C ARG A 132 -12.49 -4.27 -10.56
N SER A 133 -11.60 -4.97 -11.27
CA SER A 133 -11.59 -5.01 -12.74
C SER A 133 -12.94 -5.45 -13.34
N GLY A 134 -13.63 -6.40 -12.71
CA GLY A 134 -14.94 -6.85 -13.16
C GLY A 134 -16.03 -5.76 -13.09
N LEU A 135 -15.99 -4.88 -12.08
CA LEU A 135 -16.93 -3.77 -11.98
C LEU A 135 -16.59 -2.66 -12.98
N ALA A 136 -15.30 -2.36 -13.14
CA ALA A 136 -14.83 -1.38 -14.12
C ALA A 136 -15.18 -1.79 -15.56
N ALA A 137 -14.87 -3.02 -15.96
CA ALA A 137 -15.07 -3.47 -17.34
C ALA A 137 -16.54 -3.70 -17.71
N LYS A 138 -17.39 -4.15 -16.77
CA LYS A 138 -18.78 -4.54 -17.07
C LYS A 138 -19.81 -3.46 -16.76
N HIS A 139 -19.52 -2.58 -15.80
CA HIS A 139 -20.47 -1.60 -15.28
C HIS A 139 -19.92 -0.17 -15.30
N PHE A 140 -18.69 0.02 -15.80
CA PHE A 140 -18.02 1.32 -15.84
C PHE A 140 -17.91 2.01 -14.46
N ILE A 141 -17.67 1.19 -13.43
CA ILE A 141 -17.50 1.64 -12.04
C ILE A 141 -16.02 1.84 -11.72
N ASP A 142 -15.69 3.00 -11.16
CA ASP A 142 -14.34 3.31 -10.66
C ASP A 142 -14.38 3.70 -9.17
N THR A 143 -13.22 3.73 -8.51
CA THR A 143 -13.06 4.16 -7.12
C THR A 143 -12.35 5.50 -7.03
N GLY A 144 -12.90 6.43 -6.24
CA GLY A 144 -12.30 7.72 -5.95
C GLY A 144 -11.61 7.82 -4.60
N ALA A 145 -10.85 8.91 -4.40
CA ALA A 145 -10.09 9.23 -3.19
C ALA A 145 -9.13 8.09 -2.80
N GLY A 146 -9.60 7.15 -2.00
CA GLY A 146 -8.97 5.85 -1.82
C GLY A 146 -7.67 5.81 -1.02
N VAL A 147 -7.23 6.90 -0.40
CA VAL A 147 -6.10 6.90 0.54
C VAL A 147 -6.64 6.76 1.97
N ILE A 148 -6.35 5.64 2.62
CA ILE A 148 -6.64 5.41 4.05
C ILE A 148 -5.30 5.45 4.80
N ASP A 149 -5.13 6.51 5.59
CA ASP A 149 -3.93 6.72 6.40
C ASP A 149 -3.75 5.65 7.49
N ALA A 150 -2.51 5.36 7.87
CA ALA A 150 -2.19 4.33 8.87
C ALA A 150 -2.71 4.65 10.28
N ASP A 151 -2.93 5.92 10.58
CA ASP A 151 -3.46 6.43 11.85
C ASP A 151 -4.98 6.62 11.82
N TYR A 152 -5.65 6.42 10.69
CA TYR A 152 -7.11 6.48 10.60
C TYR A 152 -7.76 5.32 11.38
N ARG A 153 -8.72 5.64 12.26
CA ARG A 153 -9.50 4.66 13.04
C ARG A 153 -11.01 4.81 12.87
N GLY A 154 -11.44 5.70 11.99
CA GLY A 154 -12.86 5.88 11.69
C GLY A 154 -13.42 4.79 10.78
N PRO A 155 -14.70 4.93 10.37
CA PRO A 155 -15.35 4.00 9.45
C PRO A 155 -14.75 4.10 8.04
N VAL A 156 -14.29 2.97 7.50
CA VAL A 156 -13.85 2.88 6.10
C VAL A 156 -15.06 2.99 5.19
N LYS A 157 -14.95 3.84 4.17
CA LYS A 157 -15.97 4.02 3.14
C LYS A 157 -15.34 3.98 1.77
N VAL A 158 -16.09 3.49 0.78
CA VAL A 158 -15.65 3.37 -0.61
C VAL A 158 -16.40 4.40 -1.45
N LEU A 159 -15.67 5.37 -2.00
CA LEU A 159 -16.26 6.30 -2.96
C LEU A 159 -16.28 5.64 -4.33
N LEU A 160 -17.47 5.35 -4.86
CA LEU A 160 -17.65 4.82 -6.21
C LEU A 160 -18.08 5.93 -7.16
N PHE A 161 -17.47 5.94 -8.34
CA PHE A 161 -17.92 6.69 -9.51
C PHE A 161 -18.58 5.74 -10.50
N ASN A 162 -19.69 6.17 -11.09
CA ASN A 162 -20.33 5.45 -12.18
C ASN A 162 -20.22 6.29 -13.44
N HIS A 163 -19.42 5.82 -14.39
CA HIS A 163 -19.21 6.48 -15.68
C HIS A 163 -20.13 5.94 -16.77
N SER A 164 -21.08 5.08 -16.45
CA SER A 164 -22.12 4.62 -17.39
C SER A 164 -23.36 5.51 -17.37
N ASP A 165 -24.27 5.27 -18.32
CA ASP A 165 -25.58 5.91 -18.42
C ASP A 165 -26.70 5.12 -17.69
N ALA A 166 -26.34 4.08 -16.94
CA ALA A 166 -27.29 3.27 -16.18
C ALA A 166 -26.93 3.27 -14.69
N ASP A 167 -27.94 3.33 -13.83
CA ASP A 167 -27.76 3.19 -12.39
C ASP A 167 -27.16 1.81 -12.06
N PHE A 168 -26.22 1.79 -11.11
CA PHE A 168 -25.61 0.55 -10.63
C PHE A 168 -26.09 0.24 -9.21
N ALA A 169 -26.87 -0.83 -9.06
CA ALA A 169 -27.33 -1.31 -7.76
C ALA A 169 -26.21 -2.05 -7.02
N VAL A 170 -26.00 -1.70 -5.77
CA VAL A 170 -25.10 -2.37 -4.83
C VAL A 170 -25.95 -3.00 -3.74
N ALA A 171 -25.88 -4.32 -3.61
CA ALA A 171 -26.53 -5.03 -2.51
C ALA A 171 -25.64 -5.04 -1.25
N GLU A 172 -26.27 -5.25 -0.10
CA GLU A 172 -25.53 -5.54 1.14
C GLU A 172 -24.67 -6.80 0.96
N GLY A 173 -23.40 -6.71 1.33
CA GLY A 173 -22.44 -7.81 1.21
C GLY A 173 -21.84 -7.98 -0.18
N ASP A 174 -22.13 -7.11 -1.14
CA ASP A 174 -21.43 -7.08 -2.43
C ASP A 174 -19.99 -6.60 -2.27
N ARG A 175 -19.09 -7.17 -3.07
CA ARG A 175 -17.68 -6.75 -3.14
C ARG A 175 -17.55 -5.53 -4.04
N VAL A 176 -17.34 -4.36 -3.46
CA VAL A 176 -17.42 -3.08 -4.18
C VAL A 176 -16.06 -2.49 -4.55
N ALA A 177 -15.01 -2.82 -3.82
CA ALA A 177 -13.65 -2.39 -4.07
C ALA A 177 -12.67 -3.42 -3.50
N GLN A 178 -11.37 -3.16 -3.61
CA GLN A 178 -10.35 -3.93 -2.91
C GLN A 178 -9.38 -2.98 -2.19
N LEU A 179 -8.96 -3.37 -0.99
CA LEU A 179 -7.95 -2.68 -0.19
C LEU A 179 -6.57 -3.28 -0.51
N VAL A 180 -5.67 -2.49 -1.09
CA VAL A 180 -4.26 -2.84 -1.26
C VAL A 180 -3.46 -2.17 -0.15
N VAL A 181 -2.66 -2.94 0.58
CA VAL A 181 -1.76 -2.39 1.61
C VAL A 181 -0.45 -2.03 0.91
N GLU A 182 -0.24 -0.74 0.68
CA GLU A 182 0.89 -0.24 -0.12
C GLU A 182 1.98 0.31 0.79
N ARG A 183 3.21 -0.17 0.58
CA ARG A 183 4.39 0.34 1.28
C ARG A 183 4.73 1.73 0.79
N ILE A 184 5.06 2.61 1.72
CA ILE A 184 5.42 4.00 1.44
C ILE A 184 6.65 4.42 2.25
N TYR A 185 7.28 5.49 1.80
CA TYR A 185 8.20 6.27 2.60
C TYR A 185 7.53 7.60 2.95
N THR A 186 7.76 8.08 4.17
CA THR A 186 7.31 9.40 4.65
C THR A 186 8.53 10.22 5.06
N PRO A 187 9.39 10.64 4.11
CA PRO A 187 10.60 11.39 4.41
C PRO A 187 10.27 12.82 4.87
N GLU A 188 11.23 13.46 5.51
CA GLU A 188 11.18 14.91 5.71
C GLU A 188 11.25 15.63 4.36
N VAL A 189 10.45 16.69 4.20
CA VAL A 189 10.51 17.55 3.01
C VAL A 189 11.63 18.57 3.21
N VAL A 190 12.67 18.47 2.39
CA VAL A 190 13.83 19.36 2.40
C VAL A 190 13.83 20.22 1.13
N GLU A 191 13.86 21.54 1.29
CA GLU A 191 13.96 22.51 0.19
C GLU A 191 15.42 22.63 -0.26
N VAL A 192 15.66 22.63 -1.58
CA VAL A 192 17.00 22.77 -2.19
C VAL A 192 16.96 23.82 -3.30
N ALA A 193 18.10 24.45 -3.60
CA ALA A 193 18.18 25.46 -4.66
C ALA A 193 18.02 24.83 -6.05
N GLU A 194 18.58 23.65 -6.27
CA GLU A 194 18.57 22.93 -7.56
C GLU A 194 18.44 21.42 -7.34
N LEU A 195 17.85 20.72 -8.31
CA LEU A 195 17.79 19.27 -8.36
C LEU A 195 18.83 18.74 -9.35
N GLU A 196 19.36 17.54 -9.11
CA GLU A 196 20.27 16.87 -10.04
C GLU A 196 19.59 16.60 -11.39
N GLU A 197 20.36 16.75 -12.48
CA GLU A 197 19.87 16.38 -13.80
C GLU A 197 19.61 14.87 -13.90
N SER A 198 18.56 14.50 -14.64
CA SER A 198 18.25 13.11 -14.94
C SER A 198 18.06 12.92 -16.43
N VAL A 199 18.22 11.68 -16.90
CA VAL A 199 17.99 11.31 -18.31
C VAL A 199 16.59 11.72 -18.79
N ARG A 200 15.59 11.74 -17.90
CA ARG A 200 14.23 12.17 -18.23
C ARG A 200 14.05 13.69 -18.25
N GLY A 201 14.81 14.43 -17.44
CA GLY A 201 14.69 15.88 -17.30
C GLY A 201 13.24 16.34 -17.07
N ALA A 202 12.80 17.35 -17.83
CA ALA A 202 11.43 17.88 -17.78
C ALA A 202 10.39 17.09 -18.62
N GLY A 203 10.75 15.94 -19.18
CA GLY A 203 9.85 15.15 -20.04
C GLY A 203 8.69 14.49 -19.28
N GLY A 204 7.45 14.83 -19.63
CA GLY A 204 6.21 14.28 -19.06
C GLY A 204 5.07 14.21 -20.07
N PHE A 205 3.88 13.76 -19.63
CA PHE A 205 2.63 13.82 -20.41
C PHE A 205 2.70 13.20 -21.83
N GLY A 206 3.24 11.98 -21.94
CA GLY A 206 3.40 11.31 -23.24
C GLY A 206 4.70 11.65 -23.97
N SER A 207 5.71 12.20 -23.27
CA SER A 207 7.02 12.53 -23.84
C SER A 207 7.78 11.35 -24.47
N THR A 208 7.39 10.11 -24.18
CA THR A 208 7.97 8.89 -24.76
C THR A 208 7.24 8.40 -26.01
N GLY A 209 6.24 9.15 -26.50
CA GLY A 209 5.45 8.78 -27.68
C GLY A 209 4.28 7.86 -27.35
N THR A 210 3.63 7.37 -28.42
CA THR A 210 2.37 6.60 -28.35
C THR A 210 2.49 5.17 -28.86
N ASN A 211 3.68 4.73 -29.31
CA ASN A 211 3.89 3.48 -30.05
C ASN A 211 5.05 2.66 -29.49
#